data_AF-A0A936K719-F1
#
_entry.id   AF-A0A936K719-F1
#
_cell.length_a   1.000
_cell.length_b   1.000
_cell.length_c   1.000
_cell.angle_alpha   90.00
_cell.angle_beta   90.00
_cell.angle_gamma   90.00
#
_symmetry.space_group_name_H-M   'P 1'
#
loop_
_entity.id
_entity.type
_entity.pdbx_description
1 polymer ?
#
loop_
_entity_poly.entity_id
_entity_poly.type
_entity_poly.pdbx_seq_one_letter_code
_entity_poly.pdbx_strand_id
1 'polypeptide(L)' 'MGNLGMTEILLIGVALLLFFGPSKLPELGKSLGKGIQEFKKASKAITEELP' A
#
# COMPACT_ATOMS: atom_id res chain seq x y z
N MET A 1 -15.72 -11.06 22.15
CA MET A 1 -14.48 -11.43 21.44
C MET A 1 -14.01 -10.19 20.70
N GLY A 2 -12.75 -9.79 20.96
CA GLY A 2 -12.25 -8.42 20.78
C GLY A 2 -12.33 -7.89 19.35
N ASN A 3 -12.93 -6.71 19.22
CA ASN A 3 -12.80 -5.89 18.04
C ASN A 3 -11.49 -5.11 18.22
N LEU A 4 -10.57 -5.17 17.25
CA LEU A 4 -9.40 -4.30 17.27
C LEU A 4 -9.90 -2.86 17.15
N GLY A 5 -9.85 -2.13 18.26
CA GLY A 5 -10.26 -0.74 18.29
C GLY A 5 -9.27 0.13 17.53
N MET A 6 -9.70 1.36 17.25
CA MET A 6 -8.85 2.37 16.62
C MET A 6 -7.53 2.58 17.40
N THR A 7 -7.58 2.45 18.71
CA THR A 7 -6.43 2.58 19.61
C THR A 7 -5.41 1.46 19.41
N GLU A 8 -5.84 0.21 19.35
CA GLU A 8 -4.96 -0.94 19.12
C GLU A 8 -4.30 -0.86 17.74
N ILE A 9 -5.04 -0.47 16.71
CA ILE A 9 -4.51 -0.26 15.35
C ILE A 9 -3.45 0.84 15.34
N LEU A 10 -3.68 1.95 16.05
CA LEU A 10 -2.72 3.04 16.18
C LEU A 10 -1.44 2.59 16.89
N LEU A 11 -1.56 1.82 17.98
CA LEU A 11 -0.39 1.28 18.71
C LEU A 11 0.45 0.36 17.83
N ILE A 12 -0.19 -0.53 17.07
CA ILE A 12 0.50 -1.39 16.10
C ILE A 12 1.16 -0.55 15.01
N GLY A 13 0.47 0.47 14.50
CA GLY A 13 1.01 1.40 13.52
C GLY A 13 2.26 2.12 14.03
N VAL A 14 2.23 2.62 15.26
CA VAL A 14 3.39 3.27 15.91
C VAL A 14 4.54 2.28 16.11
N ALA A 15 4.26 1.05 16.55
CA ALA A 15 5.30 0.03 16.68
C ALA A 15 5.96 -0.26 15.32
N LEU A 16 5.19 -0.46 14.27
CA LEU A 16 5.70 -0.64 12.91
C LEU A 16 6.51 0.56 12.43
N LEU A 17 6.06 1.78 12.73
CA LEU A 17 6.79 3.01 12.41
C LEU A 17 8.12 3.12 13.16
N LEU A 18 8.24 2.59 14.38
CA LEU A 18 9.51 2.54 15.11
C LEU A 18 10.46 1.49 14.51
N PHE A 19 9.96 0.33 14.10
CA PHE A 19 10.76 -0.73 13.48
C PHE A 19 11.22 -0.37 12.06
N PHE A 20 10.29 0.08 11.22
CA PHE A 20 10.56 0.39 9.80
C PHE A 20 10.98 1.84 9.60
N GLY A 21 10.64 2.75 10.50
CA GLY A 21 10.84 4.19 10.33
C GLY A 21 9.70 4.86 9.54
N PRO A 22 9.32 6.10 9.90
CA PRO A 22 8.21 6.80 9.24
C PRO A 22 8.48 7.15 7.78
N SER A 23 9.75 7.19 7.36
CA SER A 23 10.14 7.44 5.97
C SER A 23 10.01 6.22 5.07
N LYS A 24 9.99 4.99 5.62
CA LYS A 24 9.89 3.77 4.81
C LYS A 24 8.48 3.51 4.30
N LEU A 25 7.45 3.80 5.08
CA LEU A 25 6.06 3.67 4.62
C LEU A 25 5.74 4.49 3.35
N PRO A 26 6.06 5.79 3.25
CA PRO A 26 5.81 6.55 2.03
C PRO A 26 6.71 6.14 0.86
N GLU A 27 7.93 5.66 1.14
CA GLU A 27 8.84 5.12 0.11
C GLU A 27 8.26 3.84 -0.52
N LEU A 28 7.77 2.92 0.32
CA LEU A 28 7.05 1.72 -0.11
C LEU A 28 5.73 2.05 -0.82
N GLY A 29 4.96 3.02 -0.32
CA GLY A 29 3.73 3.48 -0.99
C GLY A 29 4.00 4.06 -2.37
N LYS A 30 5.08 4.82 -2.54
CA LYS A 30 5.50 5.37 -3.85
C LYS A 30 5.92 4.26 -4.82
N SER A 31 6.68 3.26 -4.38
CA SER A 31 7.12 2.17 -5.26
C SER A 31 5.96 1.26 -5.65
N LEU A 32 5.10 0.88 -4.69
CA LEU A 32 3.89 0.11 -4.93
C LEU A 32 2.92 0.87 -5.83
N GLY A 33 2.72 2.17 -5.59
CA GLY A 33 1.84 3.01 -6.40
C GLY A 33 2.28 3.09 -7.85
N LYS A 34 3.58 3.25 -8.11
CA LYS A 34 4.15 3.18 -9.46
C LYS A 34 3.92 1.80 -10.10
N GLY A 35 4.16 0.73 -9.36
CA GLY A 35 3.91 -0.64 -9.83
C GLY A 35 2.45 -0.87 -10.21
N ILE A 36 1.51 -0.45 -9.37
CA ILE A 36 0.07 -0.53 -9.65
C ILE A 36 -0.32 0.31 -10.87
N GLN A 37 0.25 1.50 -11.01
CA GLN A 37 -0.02 2.39 -12.14
C GLN A 37 0.42 1.75 -13.47
N GLU A 38 1.64 1.22 -13.53
CA GLU A 38 2.16 0.53 -14.72
C GLU A 38 1.37 -0.76 -15.00
N PHE A 39 1.04 -1.54 -13.96
CA PHE A 39 0.19 -2.72 -14.10
C PHE A 39 -1.16 -2.36 -14.72
N LYS A 40 -1.84 -1.34 -14.20
CA LYS A 40 -3.13 -0.87 -14.71
C LYS A 40 -3.03 -0.41 -16.17
N LYS A 41 -1.95 0.29 -16.53
CA LYS A 41 -1.69 0.74 -17.90
C LYS A 41 -1.52 -0.43 -18.86
N ALA A 42 -0.74 -1.43 -18.48
CA ALA A 42 -0.55 -2.65 -19.26
C ALA A 42 -1.85 -3.45 -19.42
N SER A 43 -2.61 -3.65 -18.32
CA SER A 43 -3.92 -4.32 -18.39
C SER A 43 -4.91 -3.60 -19.31
N LYS A 44 -4.91 -2.26 -19.29
CA LYS A 44 -5.77 -1.46 -20.17
C LYS A 44 -5.37 -1.59 -21.64
N ALA A 45 -4.07 -1.56 -21.96
CA ALA A 45 -3.58 -1.77 -23.32
C ALA A 45 -4.02 -3.14 -23.87
N ILE A 46 -3.88 -4.20 -23.08
CA ILE A 46 -4.32 -5.56 -23.46
C ILE A 46 -5.84 -5.62 -23.71
N THR A 47 -6.63 -4.88 -22.91
CA THR A 47 -8.09 -4.85 -23.06
C THR A 47 -8.53 -4.05 -24.29
N GLU A 48 -7.81 -2.99 -24.65
CA GLU A 48 -8.09 -2.16 -25.84
C GLU A 48 -7.58 -2.79 -27.15
N GLU A 49 -6.63 -3.72 -27.09
CA GLU A 49 -6.12 -4.48 -28.24
C GLU A 49 -6.96 -5.71 -28.60
N LEU A 50 -7.91 -6.11 -27.75
CA LEU A 50 -8.88 -7.15 -28.06
C LEU A 50 -10.14 -6.51 -28.66
N PRO A 51 -10.48 -6.79 -29.94
CA PRO A 51 -11.70 -6.28 -30.57
C PRO A 51 -12.99 -6.82 -29.93
#